data_AF-A0A832IU93-F1
#
_entry.id   AF-A0A832IU93-F1
#
_cell.length_a   1.000
_cell.length_b   1.000
_cell.length_c   1.000
_cell.angle_alpha   90.00
_cell.angle_beta   90.00
_cell.angle_gamma   90.00
#
_symmetry.space_group_name_H-M   'P 1'
#
loop_
_entity.id
_entity.type
_entity.pdbx_description
1 polymer ?
#
loop_
_entity_poly.entity_id
_entity_poly.type
_entity_poly.pdbx_seq_one_letter_code
_entity_poly.pdbx_strand_id
1 'polypeptide(L)' 'MAERRKFKKRFCKYCEQKVDFIDYKDLASLKFSLSERFKIM' A
#
# COMPACT_ATOMS: atom_id res chain seq x y z
N MET A 1 -26.84 5.06 12.53
CA MET A 1 -26.43 5.41 11.16
C MET A 1 -24.93 5.23 11.08
N ALA A 2 -24.46 4.08 10.61
CA ALA A 2 -23.03 3.89 10.37
C ALA A 2 -22.65 4.88 9.27
N GLU A 3 -21.97 5.97 9.63
CA GLU A 3 -21.40 6.91 8.68
C GLU A 3 -20.69 6.08 7.62
N ARG A 4 -21.22 6.14 6.38
CA ARG A 4 -20.68 5.42 5.24
C ARG A 4 -19.19 5.71 5.25
N ARG A 5 -18.38 4.74 5.71
CA ARG A 5 -16.92 4.81 5.61
C ARG A 5 -16.71 5.10 4.14
N LYS A 6 -16.33 6.34 3.82
CA LYS A 6 -15.98 6.72 2.46
C LYS A 6 -14.77 5.85 2.19
N PHE A 7 -15.00 4.65 1.66
CA PHE A 7 -13.98 3.84 1.03
C PHE A 7 -13.57 4.66 -0.20
N LYS A 8 -12.82 5.75 0.02
CA LYS A 8 -11.96 6.32 -1.00
C LYS A 8 -11.26 5.10 -1.55
N LYS A 9 -11.43 4.83 -2.85
CA LYS A 9 -10.58 3.87 -3.55
C LYS A 9 -9.15 4.29 -3.26
N ARG A 10 -8.51 3.67 -2.27
CA ARG A 10 -7.11 3.92 -1.95
C ARG A 10 -6.38 3.17 -3.04
N PHE A 11 -5.97 3.91 -4.06
CA PHE A 11 -5.08 3.39 -5.07
C PHE A 11 -3.81 2.93 -4.36
N CYS A 12 -3.32 1.74 -4.68
CA CYS A 12 -2.06 1.27 -4.13
C CYS A 12 -0.95 2.25 -4.54
N LYS A 13 -0.03 2.57 -3.63
CA LYS A 13 1.04 3.53 -3.89
C LYS A 13 1.92 3.13 -5.07
N TYR A 14 2.07 1.82 -5.30
CA TYR A 14 2.77 1.28 -6.48
C TYR A 14 2.05 1.59 -7.79
N CYS A 15 0.72 1.59 -7.80
CA CYS A 15 -0.07 1.96 -8.98
C CYS A 15 0.02 3.46 -9.28
N GLU A 16 0.09 4.31 -8.25
CA GLU A 16 0.33 5.75 -8.42
C GLU A 16 1.72 6.03 -9.00
N GLN A 17 2.73 5.33 -8.50
CA GLN A 17 4.12 5.47 -8.95
C GLN A 17 4.41 4.74 -10.28
N LYS A 18 3.45 3.97 -10.82
CA LYS A 18 3.59 3.14 -12.03
C LYS A 18 4.85 2.27 -12.01
N VAL A 19 5.03 1.55 -10.91
CA VAL A 19 6.20 0.68 -10.70
C VAL A 19 5.88 -0.72 -11.22
N ASP A 20 6.60 -1.17 -12.26
CA ASP A 20 6.43 -2.52 -12.83
C ASP A 20 7.18 -3.61 -12.05
N PHE A 21 8.30 -3.26 -11.41
CA PHE A 21 9.12 -4.20 -10.65
C PHE A 21 9.58 -3.58 -9.33
N ILE A 22 9.42 -4.33 -8.24
CA ILE A 22 9.88 -3.93 -6.90
C ILE A 22 11.15 -4.72 -6.61
N ASP A 23 12.25 -4.01 -6.37
CA ASP A 23 13.49 -4.62 -5.93
C ASP A 23 13.41 -4.98 -4.43
N TYR A 24 13.87 -6.17 -4.06
CA TYR A 24 13.83 -6.66 -2.68
C TYR A 24 14.79 -5.91 -1.74
N LYS A 25 15.77 -5.19 -2.27
CA LYS A 25 16.68 -4.33 -1.50
C LYS A 25 16.09 -2.95 -1.26
N ASP A 26 15.02 -2.57 -1.95
CA ASP A 26 14.34 -1.30 -1.73
C ASP A 26 13.38 -1.36 -0.54
N LEU A 27 13.96 -1.21 0.65
CA LEU A 27 13.23 -1.25 1.92
C LEU A 27 12.20 -0.12 2.06
N ALA A 28 12.38 1.00 1.33
CA ALA A 28 11.46 2.12 1.35
C ALA A 28 10.13 1.77 0.68
N SER A 29 10.18 1.10 -0.47
CA SER A 29 8.98 0.64 -1.19
C SER A 29 8.26 -0.45 -0.43
N LEU A 30 8.99 -1.43 0.15
CA LEU A 30 8.40 -2.54 0.89
C LEU A 30 7.55 -2.10 2.09
N LYS A 31 7.91 -1.00 2.77
CA LYS A 31 7.13 -0.45 3.90
C LYS A 31 5.68 -0.13 3.55
N PHE A 32 5.37 0.21 2.31
CA PHE A 32 4.00 0.51 1.89
C PHE A 32 3.11 -0.74 1.74
N SER A 33 3.71 -1.92 1.58
CA SER A 33 3.02 -3.22 1.50
C SER A 33 2.87 -3.92 2.86
N LEU A 34 3.44 -3.36 3.93
CA LEU A 34 3.47 -3.98 5.25
C LEU A 34 2.45 -3.31 6.18
N SER A 35 1.75 -4.15 6.95
CA SER A 35 0.91 -3.72 8.06
C SER A 35 1.75 -3.28 9.26
N GLU A 36 1.14 -2.62 10.24
CA GLU A 36 1.79 -2.18 11.49
C GLU A 36 2.42 -3.34 12.29
N ARG A 37 2.02 -4.59 12.00
CA ARG A 37 2.58 -5.82 12.58
C ARG A 37 3.62 -6.51 11.69
N PHE A 38 4.12 -5.83 10.66
CA PHE A 38 5.07 -6.37 9.68
C PHE A 38 4.57 -7.63 8.95
N LYS A 39 3.26 -7.76 8.79
CA LYS A 39 2.65 -8.76 7.89
C LYS A 39 2.32 -8.11 6.55
N ILE A 40 2.45 -8.87 5.47
CA ILE A 40 2.03 -8.46 4.12
C ILE A 40 0.53 -8.16 4.14
N MET A 41 0.13 -6.99 3.62
CA MET A 41 -1.27 -6.56 3.49
C MET A 41 -1.97 -7.11 2.25
#